data_AF-A0A2S1FIE2-F1
#
_entry.id   AF-A0A2S1FIE2-F1
#
_cell.length_a   1.000
_cell.length_b   1.000
_cell.length_c   1.000
_cell.angle_alpha   90.00
_cell.angle_beta   90.00
_cell.angle_gamma   90.00
#
_symmetry.space_group_name_H-M   'P 1'
#
loop_
_entity.id
_entity.type
_entity.pdbx_description
1 polymer ?
#
loop_
_entity_poly.entity_id
_entity_poly.type
_entity_poly.pdbx_seq_one_letter_code
_entity_poly.pdbx_strand_id
1 'polypeptide(L)'
;MSKKTKHANRYAQLPEAFRDYLRARLPGYDQMGDHIQMALMSMILQAPTKYREHSHHEGWASFHFEYLDKKFGRGKFELINQRLGIFLSTPDWSKVEGRTKPYKLTDKLAGLRARFLSVINQPMTNLLTEDGDILRTAPKQAIEAKRTQKNGILVTRAGWHGKPVEAAVPVNQEMLKKLALVIEAKLYAKKHGLQLDLLHPDPDPEYLKHLLEEVQTIYHLSHNTVVPGRVIHRYAQTESGRLYAHNVNLQNAYRPVRQAALHGLYDYDIENCHYSILDQMAMKHGHECKAIKHYLTNRAPVRRSLSEKFGIKPKQVKQALLALIYGASFSDRPSHALPKILGSVHLAMAFYEHPLFKALGADIKAARSAILEGQTVYRGGVIKNLRGLSMRIKGHAERQLMAHLLQGVESMALEAAHELYSNQIVLLQHDGFTATSAHLDIKAIEDAIEVKTGYRLKVALDSQIMVTLDDAFTDHPAVSIPNRNLLQPNAHAGLAESLVT
;
A
#
# COMPACT_ATOMS: atom_id res chain seq x y z
N MET A 1 14.89 35.61 -19.80
CA MET A 1 14.39 35.18 -18.48
C MET A 1 13.69 33.83 -18.64
N SER A 2 14.40 32.73 -18.36
CA SER A 2 13.85 31.38 -18.47
C SER A 2 12.74 31.19 -17.43
N LYS A 3 11.52 30.85 -17.88
CA LYS A 3 10.42 30.46 -17.00
C LYS A 3 10.91 29.29 -16.16
N LYS A 4 11.15 29.53 -14.86
CA LYS A 4 11.46 28.49 -13.86
C LYS A 4 10.52 27.31 -14.09
N THR A 5 11.11 26.20 -14.50
CA THR A 5 10.45 24.91 -14.68
C THR A 5 9.66 24.60 -13.41
N LYS A 6 8.37 24.29 -13.56
CA LYS A 6 7.45 23.99 -12.45
C LYS A 6 8.12 23.05 -11.44
N HIS A 7 8.24 23.51 -10.19
CA HIS A 7 8.83 22.74 -9.08
C HIS A 7 8.37 21.28 -9.11
N ALA A 8 9.28 20.40 -9.53
CA ALA A 8 9.08 18.97 -9.40
C ALA A 8 9.09 18.66 -7.90
N ASN A 9 7.97 18.14 -7.43
CA ASN A 9 7.68 17.71 -6.06
C ASN A 9 8.24 18.55 -4.89
N ARG A 10 7.60 19.70 -4.62
CA ARG A 10 7.87 20.58 -3.45
C ARG A 10 7.79 19.88 -2.07
N TYR A 11 7.23 18.67 -1.98
CA TYR A 11 6.97 17.99 -0.71
C TYR A 11 7.71 16.66 -0.57
N ALA A 12 8.86 16.48 -1.25
CA ALA A 12 9.78 15.42 -0.86
C ALA A 12 10.17 15.55 0.62
N GLN A 13 10.42 14.41 1.27
CA GLN A 13 10.65 14.30 2.71
C GLN A 13 12.02 13.67 2.93
N LEU A 14 13.05 14.40 2.54
CA LEU A 14 14.42 13.92 2.51
C LEU A 14 15.17 14.38 3.78
N PRO A 15 15.59 13.49 4.68
CA PRO A 15 16.26 13.89 5.92
C PRO A 15 17.59 14.61 5.66
N GLU A 16 17.72 15.86 6.11
CA GLU A 16 18.96 16.63 6.01
C GLU A 16 20.14 15.91 6.69
N ALA A 17 19.92 15.34 7.88
CA ALA A 17 20.93 14.57 8.60
C ALA A 17 21.49 13.40 7.77
N PHE A 18 20.67 12.78 6.92
CA PHE A 18 21.13 11.70 6.05
C PHE A 18 21.97 12.22 4.89
N ARG A 19 21.62 13.37 4.31
CA ARG A 19 22.44 14.04 3.27
C ARG A 19 23.82 14.33 3.81
N ASP A 20 23.89 14.95 4.99
CA ASP A 20 25.15 15.37 5.59
C ASP A 20 25.98 14.15 6.03
N TYR A 21 25.31 13.09 6.50
CA TYR A 21 25.95 11.80 6.76
C TYR A 21 26.57 11.18 5.50
N LEU A 22 25.88 11.25 4.35
CA LEU A 22 26.41 10.77 3.07
C LEU A 22 27.56 11.66 2.56
N ARG A 23 27.46 12.98 2.64
CA ARG A 23 28.54 13.92 2.28
C ARG A 23 29.83 13.61 3.04
N ALA A 24 29.72 13.25 4.32
CA ALA A 24 30.88 12.93 5.15
C ALA A 24 31.52 11.54 4.86
N ARG A 25 30.78 10.59 4.27
CA ARG A 25 31.19 9.17 4.23
C ARG A 25 31.22 8.55 2.83
N LEU A 26 30.67 9.22 1.83
CA LEU A 26 30.66 8.78 0.43
C LEU A 26 31.54 9.73 -0.41
N PRO A 27 32.79 9.35 -0.71
CA PRO A 27 33.71 10.20 -1.46
C PRO A 27 33.14 10.63 -2.81
N GLY A 28 33.17 11.93 -3.11
CA GLY A 28 32.70 12.51 -4.37
C GLY A 28 31.19 12.77 -4.44
N TYR A 29 30.42 12.46 -3.39
CA TYR A 29 28.99 12.77 -3.31
C TYR A 29 28.73 14.27 -3.08
N ASP A 30 29.56 14.90 -2.25
CA ASP A 30 29.56 16.34 -1.92
C ASP A 30 29.85 17.24 -3.14
N GLN A 31 30.65 16.74 -4.09
CA GLN A 31 31.01 17.46 -5.32
C GLN A 31 29.87 17.52 -6.37
N MET A 32 28.75 16.84 -6.13
CA MET A 32 27.62 16.80 -7.05
C MET A 32 26.65 17.96 -6.83
N GLY A 33 25.87 18.34 -7.84
CA GLY A 33 24.79 19.33 -7.65
C GLY A 33 23.72 18.82 -6.68
N ASP A 34 23.12 19.71 -5.89
CA ASP A 34 22.17 19.36 -4.83
C ASP A 34 21.02 18.47 -5.31
N HIS A 35 20.44 18.76 -6.48
CA HIS A 35 19.38 17.93 -7.08
C HIS A 35 19.82 16.47 -7.30
N ILE A 36 21.06 16.26 -7.77
CA ILE A 36 21.61 14.90 -7.98
C ILE A 36 21.84 14.22 -6.63
N GLN A 37 22.36 14.96 -5.64
CA GLN A 37 22.54 14.46 -4.28
C GLN A 37 21.19 13.99 -3.71
N MET A 38 20.13 14.81 -3.83
CA MET A 38 18.80 14.48 -3.34
C MET A 38 18.20 13.26 -4.04
N ALA A 39 18.33 13.19 -5.36
CA ALA A 39 17.85 12.03 -6.13
C ALA A 39 18.56 10.73 -5.73
N LEU A 40 19.89 10.75 -5.57
CA LEU A 40 20.66 9.59 -5.11
C LEU A 40 20.29 9.20 -3.68
N MET A 41 20.18 10.18 -2.78
CA MET A 41 19.81 9.93 -1.39
C MET A 41 18.43 9.26 -1.28
N SER A 42 17.47 9.78 -2.04
CA SER A 42 16.13 9.21 -2.15
C SER A 42 16.18 7.75 -2.63
N MET A 43 16.99 7.46 -3.66
CA MET A 43 17.18 6.10 -4.15
C MET A 43 17.85 5.19 -3.11
N ILE A 44 18.84 5.67 -2.38
CA ILE A 44 19.53 4.89 -1.33
C ILE A 44 18.56 4.54 -0.20
N LEU A 45 17.73 5.48 0.25
CA LEU A 45 16.74 5.21 1.30
C LEU A 45 15.67 4.22 0.84
N GLN A 46 15.20 4.34 -0.41
CA GLN A 46 14.06 3.56 -0.92
C GLN A 46 14.44 2.19 -1.50
N ALA A 47 15.65 1.98 -2.02
CA ALA A 47 15.99 0.76 -2.74
C ALA A 47 15.77 -0.54 -1.93
N PRO A 48 16.17 -0.64 -0.65
CA PRO A 48 15.95 -1.85 0.15
C PRO A 48 14.52 -2.02 0.65
N THR A 49 13.63 -1.07 0.34
CA THR A 49 12.25 -1.09 0.82
C THR A 49 11.35 -1.82 -0.17
N LYS A 50 10.32 -2.49 0.36
CA LYS A 50 9.28 -3.13 -0.45
C LYS A 50 8.58 -2.20 -1.46
N TYR A 51 8.62 -0.89 -1.23
CA TYR A 51 8.03 0.12 -2.12
C TYR A 51 8.73 0.18 -3.49
N ARG A 52 9.96 -0.34 -3.58
CA ARG A 52 10.75 -0.39 -4.81
C ARG A 52 11.13 -1.82 -5.20
N GLU A 53 10.60 -2.84 -4.54
CA GLU A 53 10.97 -4.23 -4.80
C GLU A 53 10.75 -4.64 -6.26
N HIS A 54 11.72 -5.35 -6.82
CA HIS A 54 11.68 -5.82 -8.19
C HIS A 54 10.82 -7.07 -8.31
N SER A 55 9.94 -7.12 -9.31
CA SER A 55 8.94 -8.18 -9.45
C SER A 55 9.51 -9.58 -9.73
N HIS A 56 10.75 -9.68 -10.21
CA HIS A 56 11.38 -10.95 -10.60
C HIS A 56 12.68 -11.25 -9.84
N HIS A 57 13.22 -10.30 -9.07
CA HIS A 57 14.52 -10.42 -8.43
C HIS A 57 14.37 -10.05 -6.95
N GLU A 58 14.31 -11.06 -6.10
CA GLU A 58 14.12 -10.90 -4.65
C GLU A 58 15.31 -10.14 -4.03
N GLY A 59 15.01 -9.12 -3.23
CA GLY A 59 16.02 -8.23 -2.63
C GLY A 59 16.66 -7.23 -3.60
N TRP A 60 16.12 -7.07 -4.82
CA TRP A 60 16.51 -6.03 -5.77
C TRP A 60 15.42 -4.96 -5.89
N ALA A 61 15.84 -3.75 -6.24
CA ALA A 61 15.00 -2.59 -6.47
C ALA A 61 14.74 -2.36 -7.97
N SER A 62 13.58 -1.80 -8.29
CA SER A 62 13.18 -1.37 -9.61
C SER A 62 13.16 0.16 -9.71
N PHE A 63 13.95 0.69 -10.65
CA PHE A 63 13.89 2.10 -11.05
C PHE A 63 13.59 2.18 -12.55
N HIS A 64 12.49 2.84 -12.91
CA HIS A 64 12.09 3.00 -14.30
C HIS A 64 13.08 3.90 -15.04
N PHE A 65 13.37 3.61 -16.31
CA PHE A 65 14.38 4.36 -17.06
C PHE A 65 14.01 5.84 -17.20
N GLU A 66 12.73 6.17 -17.38
CA GLU A 66 12.27 7.56 -17.46
C GLU A 66 12.49 8.33 -16.16
N TYR A 67 12.38 7.66 -15.00
CA TYR A 67 12.68 8.27 -13.71
C TYR A 67 14.16 8.63 -13.63
N LEU A 68 15.04 7.71 -14.04
CA LEU A 68 16.49 7.94 -14.05
C LEU A 68 16.86 9.05 -15.04
N ASP A 69 16.30 9.03 -16.25
CA ASP A 69 16.55 10.03 -17.27
C ASP A 69 16.03 11.41 -16.85
N LYS A 70 14.89 11.49 -16.15
CA LYS A 70 14.37 12.76 -15.62
C LYS A 70 15.23 13.32 -14.50
N LYS A 71 15.67 12.48 -13.55
CA LYS A 71 16.39 12.94 -12.35
C LYS A 71 17.87 13.21 -12.62
N PHE A 72 18.50 12.42 -13.48
CA PHE A 72 19.93 12.51 -13.74
C PHE A 72 20.26 13.03 -15.14
N GLY A 73 19.34 12.91 -16.09
CA GLY A 73 19.59 13.09 -17.52
C GLY A 73 19.97 11.78 -18.20
N ARG A 74 19.67 11.69 -19.51
CA ARG A 74 19.86 10.48 -20.31
C ARG A 74 21.28 9.93 -20.19
N GLY A 75 21.41 8.69 -19.71
CA GLY A 75 22.68 7.97 -19.56
C GLY A 75 23.62 8.47 -18.43
N LYS A 76 23.30 9.59 -17.77
CA LYS A 76 24.15 10.17 -16.71
C LYS A 76 24.15 9.37 -15.42
N PHE A 77 23.05 8.69 -15.10
CA PHE A 77 22.96 7.84 -13.92
C PHE A 77 24.00 6.72 -13.93
N GLU A 78 24.20 6.06 -15.08
CA GLU A 78 25.17 4.96 -15.19
C GLU A 78 26.61 5.44 -14.93
N LEU A 79 26.98 6.62 -15.45
CA LEU A 79 28.28 7.25 -15.19
C LEU A 79 28.47 7.59 -13.70
N ILE A 80 27.45 8.16 -13.08
CA ILE A 80 27.45 8.48 -11.63
C ILE A 80 27.59 7.19 -10.82
N ASN A 81 26.86 6.14 -11.18
CA ASN A 81 26.87 4.87 -10.48
C ASN A 81 28.23 4.15 -10.61
N GLN A 82 28.85 4.19 -11.79
CA GLN A 82 30.21 3.67 -12.00
C GLN A 82 31.25 4.43 -11.18
N ARG A 83 31.13 5.77 -11.09
CA ARG A 83 32.06 6.60 -10.31
C ARG A 83 31.94 6.38 -8.80
N LEU A 84 30.70 6.28 -8.28
CA LEU A 84 30.45 6.21 -6.84
C LEU A 84 30.28 4.79 -6.29
N GLY A 85 30.03 3.80 -7.14
CA GLY A 85 29.80 2.40 -6.74
C GLY A 85 28.57 2.24 -5.84
N ILE A 86 27.44 2.87 -6.21
CA ILE A 86 26.24 2.92 -5.34
C ILE A 86 25.40 1.65 -5.48
N PHE A 87 25.13 1.24 -6.71
CA PHE A 87 24.24 0.13 -7.05
C PHE A 87 24.96 -0.91 -7.90
N LEU A 88 24.78 -2.18 -7.53
CA LEU A 88 24.91 -3.31 -8.44
C LEU A 88 23.72 -3.29 -9.39
N SER A 89 23.96 -3.59 -10.67
CA SER A 89 22.88 -3.69 -11.66
C SER A 89 23.16 -4.85 -12.60
N THR A 90 22.11 -5.56 -13.02
CA THR A 90 22.23 -6.64 -14.02
C THR A 90 21.59 -6.19 -15.33
N PRO A 91 22.01 -6.72 -16.50
CA PRO A 91 21.40 -6.41 -17.79
C PRO A 91 20.02 -7.07 -17.99
N ASP A 92 19.43 -7.63 -16.94
CA ASP A 92 18.25 -8.47 -17.00
C ASP A 92 16.94 -7.66 -16.98
N TRP A 93 16.68 -6.93 -18.07
CA TRP A 93 15.46 -6.16 -18.30
C TRP A 93 14.75 -6.67 -19.56
N SER A 94 13.43 -6.43 -19.69
CA SER A 94 12.67 -6.85 -20.88
C SER A 94 11.56 -5.84 -21.17
N LYS A 95 11.63 -5.21 -22.35
CA LYS A 95 10.56 -4.30 -22.82
C LYS A 95 9.26 -5.06 -23.09
N VAL A 96 9.38 -6.30 -23.59
CA VAL A 96 8.23 -7.15 -23.96
C VAL A 96 7.46 -7.59 -22.72
N GLU A 97 8.17 -7.94 -21.65
CA GLU A 97 7.57 -8.38 -20.39
C GLU A 97 7.32 -7.21 -19.42
N GLY A 98 7.64 -5.97 -19.80
CA GLY A 98 7.51 -4.79 -18.95
C GLY A 98 8.43 -4.81 -17.72
N ARG A 99 9.53 -5.57 -17.80
CA ARG A 99 10.49 -5.77 -16.71
C ARG A 99 11.56 -4.67 -16.73
N THR A 100 11.70 -3.97 -15.61
CA THR A 100 12.69 -2.90 -15.40
C THR A 100 14.07 -3.47 -15.12
N LYS A 101 15.11 -2.63 -15.20
CA LYS A 101 16.47 -3.02 -14.82
C LYS A 101 16.52 -3.17 -13.28
N PRO A 102 17.03 -4.29 -12.74
CA PRO A 102 17.14 -4.48 -11.29
C PRO A 102 18.39 -3.77 -10.76
N TYR A 103 18.26 -3.16 -9.58
CA TYR A 103 19.31 -2.43 -8.88
C TYR A 103 19.39 -2.88 -7.42
N LYS A 104 20.58 -3.16 -6.90
CA LYS A 104 20.80 -3.51 -5.49
C LYS A 104 21.88 -2.63 -4.91
N LEU A 105 21.72 -2.14 -3.68
CA LEU A 105 22.80 -1.38 -3.03
C LEU A 105 24.05 -2.24 -2.89
N THR A 106 25.22 -1.64 -3.09
CA THR A 106 26.48 -2.29 -2.73
C THR A 106 26.57 -2.49 -1.22
N ASP A 107 27.28 -3.52 -0.76
CA ASP A 107 27.37 -3.85 0.68
C ASP A 107 27.89 -2.66 1.51
N LYS A 108 28.80 -1.86 0.94
CA LYS A 108 29.29 -0.62 1.55
C LYS A 108 28.16 0.37 1.82
N LEU A 109 27.31 0.63 0.82
CA LEU A 109 26.21 1.59 0.92
C LEU A 109 25.05 1.06 1.76
N ALA A 110 24.73 -0.23 1.63
CA ALA A 110 23.78 -0.91 2.50
C ALA A 110 24.21 -0.80 3.97
N GLY A 111 25.49 -1.04 4.27
CA GLY A 111 26.06 -0.86 5.61
C GLY A 111 26.07 0.59 6.09
N LEU A 112 26.33 1.57 5.21
CA LEU A 112 26.24 2.99 5.56
C LEU A 112 24.81 3.40 5.93
N ARG A 113 23.83 2.98 5.14
CA ARG A 113 22.40 3.21 5.41
C ARG A 113 21.97 2.57 6.72
N ALA A 114 22.29 1.29 6.92
CA ALA A 114 21.93 0.56 8.14
C ALA A 114 22.49 1.24 9.40
N ARG A 115 23.77 1.68 9.36
CA ARG A 115 24.39 2.43 10.46
C ARG A 115 23.72 3.78 10.74
N PHE A 116 23.21 4.46 9.71
CA PHE A 116 22.47 5.70 9.92
C PHE A 116 21.12 5.40 10.60
N LEU A 117 20.37 4.43 10.06
CA LEU A 117 19.04 4.08 10.54
C LEU A 117 19.04 3.51 11.97
N SER A 118 20.10 2.80 12.38
CA SER A 118 20.22 2.23 13.72
C SER A 118 20.37 3.27 14.84
N VAL A 119 20.69 4.53 14.54
CA VAL A 119 20.86 5.57 15.57
C VAL A 119 19.51 6.18 15.92
N ILE A 120 18.91 5.73 17.03
CA ILE A 120 17.56 6.11 17.44
C ILE A 120 17.51 7.45 18.22
N ASN A 121 18.64 7.96 18.72
CA ASN A 121 18.71 9.20 19.52
C ASN A 121 19.40 10.36 18.78
N GLN A 122 19.23 10.44 17.46
CA GLN A 122 19.67 11.61 16.71
C GLN A 122 18.81 12.83 17.06
N PRO A 123 19.36 14.07 16.98
CA PRO A 123 18.55 15.27 17.06
C PRO A 123 17.54 15.31 15.90
N MET A 124 16.46 16.08 16.07
CA MET A 124 15.49 16.30 15.00
C MET A 124 16.17 16.87 13.76
N THR A 125 15.81 16.32 12.60
CA THR A 125 16.36 16.74 11.31
C THR A 125 15.37 17.64 10.56
N ASN A 126 15.89 18.59 9.80
CA ASN A 126 15.08 19.23 8.77
C ASN A 126 14.74 18.22 7.68
N LEU A 127 13.61 18.47 7.00
CA LEU A 127 13.24 17.76 5.78
C LEU A 127 13.59 18.65 4.58
N LEU A 128 14.18 18.06 3.56
CA LEU A 128 14.55 18.72 2.33
C LEU A 128 13.58 18.37 1.21
N THR A 129 13.35 19.33 0.31
CA THR A 129 12.66 19.11 -0.97
C THR A 129 13.59 18.43 -1.98
N GLU A 130 13.09 18.07 -3.16
CA GLU A 130 13.93 17.52 -4.22
C GLU A 130 14.98 18.49 -4.75
N ASP A 131 14.69 19.79 -4.63
CA ASP A 131 15.58 20.87 -5.03
C ASP A 131 16.71 21.09 -3.98
N GLY A 132 16.62 20.44 -2.82
CA GLY A 132 17.57 20.58 -1.71
C GLY A 132 17.21 21.69 -0.70
N ASP A 133 16.08 22.37 -0.90
CA ASP A 133 15.58 23.42 0.00
C ASP A 133 14.97 22.84 1.27
N ILE A 134 15.08 23.56 2.39
CA ILE A 134 14.42 23.18 3.64
C ILE A 134 12.90 23.34 3.52
N LEU A 135 12.18 22.24 3.75
CA LEU A 135 10.74 22.22 3.87
C LEU A 135 10.32 22.89 5.17
N ARG A 136 9.63 24.04 5.10
CA ARG A 136 9.21 24.79 6.29
C ARG A 136 7.84 24.41 6.83
N THR A 137 6.96 23.88 5.98
CA THR A 137 5.57 23.59 6.33
C THR A 137 5.10 22.33 5.63
N ALA A 138 4.37 21.47 6.37
CA ALA A 138 3.67 20.35 5.77
C ALA A 138 2.58 20.83 4.79
N PRO A 139 2.25 20.05 3.75
CA PRO A 139 1.17 20.41 2.84
C PRO A 139 -0.18 20.40 3.55
N LYS A 140 -0.98 21.47 3.34
CA LYS A 140 -2.33 21.61 3.92
C LYS A 140 -3.32 20.51 3.51
N GLN A 141 -3.08 19.85 2.39
CA GLN A 141 -3.96 18.84 1.81
C GLN A 141 -3.11 17.67 1.37
N ALA A 142 -3.29 16.50 1.98
CA ALA A 142 -2.52 15.29 1.71
C ALA A 142 -2.73 14.76 0.28
N ILE A 143 -3.92 14.93 -0.29
CA ILE A 143 -4.26 14.40 -1.60
C ILE A 143 -3.69 15.31 -2.71
N GLU A 144 -3.04 14.72 -3.70
CA GLU A 144 -2.54 15.42 -4.87
C GLU A 144 -3.68 15.97 -5.74
N ALA A 145 -3.48 17.17 -6.29
CA ALA A 145 -4.50 17.81 -7.13
C ALA A 145 -4.64 17.13 -8.50
N LYS A 146 -3.56 16.53 -8.98
CA LYS A 146 -3.49 15.86 -10.27
C LYS A 146 -2.91 14.48 -10.09
N ARG A 147 -3.35 13.54 -10.91
CA ARG A 147 -2.76 12.21 -11.07
C ARG A 147 -2.17 12.09 -12.47
N THR A 148 -1.13 11.28 -12.61
CA THR A 148 -0.54 10.95 -13.90
C THR A 148 -1.20 9.69 -14.45
N GLN A 149 -1.71 9.75 -15.66
CA GLN A 149 -2.19 8.57 -16.40
C GLN A 149 -1.00 7.76 -16.96
N LYS A 150 -1.24 6.51 -17.37
CA LYS A 150 -0.21 5.63 -17.97
C LYS A 150 0.52 6.23 -19.19
N ASN A 151 -0.09 7.19 -19.87
CA ASN A 151 0.47 7.92 -21.02
C ASN A 151 1.23 9.20 -20.62
N GLY A 152 1.46 9.45 -19.33
CA GLY A 152 2.12 10.65 -18.82
C GLY A 152 1.21 11.89 -18.72
N ILE A 153 -0.06 11.80 -19.13
CA ILE A 153 -0.98 12.94 -19.09
C ILE A 153 -1.47 13.17 -17.66
N LEU A 154 -1.41 14.43 -17.21
CA LEU A 154 -2.04 14.81 -15.95
C LEU A 154 -3.53 15.00 -16.08
N VAL A 155 -4.24 14.39 -15.16
CA VAL A 155 -5.68 14.57 -15.00
C VAL A 155 -5.94 15.04 -13.58
N THR A 156 -6.83 16.03 -13.44
CA THR A 156 -7.28 16.50 -12.13
C THR A 156 -7.95 15.36 -11.38
N ARG A 157 -7.71 15.28 -10.06
CA ARG A 157 -8.41 14.32 -9.21
C ARG A 157 -9.94 14.52 -9.28
N ALA A 158 -10.68 13.44 -9.07
CA ALA A 158 -12.14 13.49 -8.99
C ALA A 158 -12.61 13.40 -7.53
N GLY A 159 -13.34 14.41 -7.07
CA GLY A 159 -13.78 14.53 -5.68
C GLY A 159 -12.64 14.96 -4.75
N TRP A 160 -12.87 14.79 -3.45
CA TRP A 160 -12.00 15.26 -2.37
C TRP A 160 -11.77 16.78 -2.45
N HIS A 161 -12.87 17.50 -2.73
CA HIS A 161 -12.91 18.96 -2.81
C HIS A 161 -13.49 19.61 -1.54
N GLY A 162 -14.11 18.81 -0.66
CA GLY A 162 -14.63 19.26 0.63
C GLY A 162 -13.50 19.53 1.64
N LYS A 163 -13.64 19.00 2.85
CA LYS A 163 -12.65 19.22 3.91
C LYS A 163 -11.28 18.64 3.51
N PRO A 164 -10.16 19.34 3.81
CA PRO A 164 -8.84 18.86 3.47
C PRO A 164 -8.46 17.62 4.31
N VAL A 165 -7.72 16.70 3.71
CA VAL A 165 -7.12 15.58 4.45
C VAL A 165 -5.81 16.06 5.06
N GLU A 166 -5.66 15.91 6.37
CA GLU A 166 -4.42 16.26 7.07
C GLU A 166 -3.26 15.40 6.56
N ALA A 167 -2.16 16.03 6.16
CA ALA A 167 -1.00 15.31 5.67
C ALA A 167 -0.14 14.75 6.81
N ALA A 168 -0.16 15.35 8.00
CA ALA A 168 0.71 14.98 9.10
C ALA A 168 0.08 13.87 9.96
N VAL A 169 0.47 12.62 9.71
CA VAL A 169 -0.05 11.45 10.43
C VAL A 169 0.74 11.23 11.72
N PRO A 170 0.09 11.14 12.89
CA PRO A 170 0.79 10.93 14.17
C PRO A 170 1.49 9.58 14.24
N VAL A 171 2.62 9.55 14.94
CA VAL A 171 3.41 8.34 15.16
C VAL A 171 3.77 8.21 16.65
N ASN A 172 3.42 7.07 17.24
CA ASN A 172 3.86 6.67 18.56
C ASN A 172 5.32 6.20 18.49
N GLN A 173 6.24 7.15 18.67
CA GLN A 173 7.68 6.92 18.62
C GLN A 173 8.17 5.94 19.68
N GLU A 174 7.58 5.96 20.88
CA GLU A 174 7.97 5.05 21.98
C GLU A 174 7.69 3.60 21.61
N MET A 175 6.51 3.31 21.06
CA MET A 175 6.17 1.96 20.63
C MET A 175 6.99 1.48 19.45
N LEU A 176 7.36 2.36 18.52
CA LEU A 176 8.32 2.01 17.46
C LEU A 176 9.69 1.64 18.01
N LYS A 177 10.21 2.38 19.01
CA LYS A 177 11.47 2.03 19.68
C LYS A 177 11.38 0.66 20.36
N LYS A 178 10.30 0.40 21.11
CA LYS A 178 10.07 -0.91 21.75
C LYS A 178 10.04 -2.04 20.73
N LEU A 179 9.33 -1.85 19.61
CA LEU A 179 9.28 -2.83 18.53
C LEU A 179 10.68 -3.07 17.91
N ALA A 180 11.45 -2.02 17.65
CA ALA A 180 12.82 -2.14 17.12
C ALA A 180 13.72 -2.97 18.05
N LEU A 181 13.70 -2.68 19.36
CA LEU A 181 14.51 -3.40 20.36
C LEU A 181 14.16 -4.89 20.41
N VAL A 182 12.87 -5.23 20.33
CA VAL A 182 12.41 -6.63 20.34
C VAL A 182 12.86 -7.36 19.07
N ILE A 183 12.78 -6.71 17.91
CA ILE A 183 13.26 -7.28 16.65
C ILE A 183 14.78 -7.52 16.71
N GLU A 184 15.55 -6.53 17.20
CA GLU A 184 17.00 -6.64 17.35
C GLU A 184 17.39 -7.78 18.30
N ALA A 185 16.69 -7.92 19.43
CA ALA A 185 16.90 -9.04 20.36
C ALA A 185 16.62 -10.39 19.68
N LYS A 186 15.53 -10.51 18.91
CA LYS A 186 15.21 -11.74 18.15
C LYS A 186 16.25 -12.06 17.08
N LEU A 187 16.72 -11.06 16.33
CA LEU A 187 17.80 -11.22 15.35
C LEU A 187 19.11 -11.65 16.01
N TYR A 188 19.45 -11.07 17.16
CA TYR A 188 20.65 -11.42 17.93
C TYR A 188 20.59 -12.86 18.43
N ALA A 189 19.50 -13.25 19.08
CA ALA A 189 19.33 -14.61 19.59
C ALA A 189 19.46 -15.65 18.48
N LYS A 190 18.82 -15.40 17.33
CA LYS A 190 18.90 -16.29 16.16
C LYS A 190 20.31 -16.42 15.59
N LYS A 191 21.09 -15.33 15.58
CA LYS A 191 22.51 -15.36 15.17
C LYS A 191 23.35 -16.24 16.10
N HIS A 192 22.99 -16.34 17.38
CA HIS A 192 23.69 -17.10 18.40
C HIS A 192 23.06 -18.48 18.71
N GLY A 193 22.09 -18.92 17.91
CA GLY A 193 21.41 -20.21 18.11
C GLY A 193 20.55 -20.28 19.38
N LEU A 194 20.18 -19.12 19.93
CA LEU A 194 19.31 -19.00 21.10
C LEU A 194 17.86 -18.89 20.64
N GLN A 195 16.99 -19.75 21.16
CA GLN A 195 15.55 -19.64 20.95
C GLN A 195 14.96 -18.81 22.09
N LEU A 196 14.48 -17.61 21.76
CA LEU A 196 13.85 -16.70 22.74
C LEU A 196 12.40 -17.09 23.06
N ASP A 197 11.72 -17.76 22.14
CA ASP A 197 10.29 -18.06 22.24
C ASP A 197 10.04 -19.55 22.00
N LEU A 198 9.56 -20.24 23.04
CA LEU A 198 9.28 -21.68 23.04
C LEU A 198 7.89 -22.02 22.48
N LEU A 199 7.01 -21.02 22.31
CA LEU A 199 5.59 -21.22 22.00
C LEU A 199 5.22 -20.93 20.54
N HIS A 200 6.07 -20.21 19.82
CA HIS A 200 5.83 -19.82 18.43
C HIS A 200 7.02 -20.17 17.51
N PRO A 201 6.77 -20.57 16.25
CA PRO A 201 7.84 -20.78 15.30
C PRO A 201 8.59 -19.47 15.07
N ASP A 202 9.93 -19.54 15.08
CA ASP A 202 10.76 -18.36 14.89
C ASP A 202 10.46 -17.70 13.54
N PRO A 203 10.16 -16.39 13.52
CA PRO A 203 9.96 -15.66 12.28
C PRO A 203 11.21 -15.73 11.40
N ASP A 204 10.98 -15.66 10.08
CA ASP A 204 12.04 -15.60 9.09
C ASP A 204 13.00 -14.40 9.36
N PRO A 205 14.34 -14.62 9.40
CA PRO A 205 15.29 -13.53 9.64
C PRO A 205 15.20 -12.41 8.61
N GLU A 206 14.87 -12.74 7.36
CA GLU A 206 14.77 -11.76 6.29
C GLU A 206 13.56 -10.85 6.50
N TYR A 207 12.40 -11.44 6.82
CA TYR A 207 11.24 -10.68 7.28
C TYR A 207 11.55 -9.76 8.47
N LEU A 208 12.24 -10.26 9.50
CA LEU A 208 12.63 -9.44 10.66
C LEU A 208 13.53 -8.25 10.27
N LYS A 209 14.48 -8.46 9.35
CA LYS A 209 15.33 -7.36 8.85
C LYS A 209 14.50 -6.32 8.11
N HIS A 210 13.60 -6.72 7.23
CA HIS A 210 12.70 -5.78 6.53
C HIS A 210 11.80 -5.01 7.50
N LEU A 211 11.30 -5.67 8.54
CA LEU A 211 10.50 -5.04 9.57
C LEU A 211 11.30 -3.99 10.34
N LEU A 212 12.53 -4.34 10.77
CA LEU A 212 13.43 -3.43 11.47
C LEU A 212 13.75 -2.19 10.63
N GLU A 213 14.09 -2.39 9.36
CA GLU A 213 14.39 -1.28 8.45
C GLU A 213 13.19 -0.34 8.26
N GLU A 214 11.98 -0.88 8.13
CA GLU A 214 10.77 -0.06 7.99
C GLU A 214 10.46 0.71 9.29
N VAL A 215 10.61 0.08 10.46
CA VAL A 215 10.46 0.73 11.78
C VAL A 215 11.43 1.89 11.93
N GLN A 216 12.71 1.66 11.66
CA GLN A 216 13.75 2.70 11.77
C GLN A 216 13.49 3.83 10.77
N THR A 217 13.11 3.51 9.53
CA THR A 217 12.81 4.53 8.51
C THR A 217 11.63 5.41 8.93
N ILE A 218 10.52 4.83 9.41
CA ILE A 218 9.36 5.60 9.90
C ILE A 218 9.73 6.41 11.14
N TYR A 219 10.52 5.84 12.05
CA TYR A 219 11.01 6.56 13.22
C TYR A 219 11.80 7.82 12.81
N HIS A 220 12.79 7.68 11.92
CA HIS A 220 13.58 8.81 11.42
C HIS A 220 12.73 9.86 10.69
N LEU A 221 11.77 9.44 9.87
CA LEU A 221 10.84 10.37 9.21
C LEU A 221 9.96 11.11 10.20
N SER A 222 9.56 10.48 11.31
CA SER A 222 8.78 11.11 12.38
C SER A 222 9.61 12.07 13.25
N HIS A 223 10.94 11.93 13.23
CA HIS A 223 11.87 12.70 14.05
C HIS A 223 12.36 13.95 13.30
N ASN A 224 11.42 14.77 12.87
CA ASN A 224 11.67 15.93 12.01
C ASN A 224 11.23 17.26 12.65
N THR A 225 11.77 18.38 12.16
CA THR A 225 11.48 19.73 12.66
C THR A 225 10.18 20.35 12.10
N VAL A 226 9.63 19.80 11.02
CA VAL A 226 8.46 20.36 10.31
C VAL A 226 7.16 19.99 11.00
N VAL A 227 7.01 18.72 11.34
CA VAL A 227 5.87 18.13 12.06
C VAL A 227 6.40 17.09 13.06
N PRO A 228 6.94 17.53 14.21
CA PRO A 228 7.53 16.63 15.20
C PRO A 228 6.59 15.51 15.64
N GLY A 229 7.08 14.27 15.67
CA GLY A 229 6.30 13.09 16.05
C GLY A 229 5.30 12.62 14.99
N ARG A 230 5.38 13.15 13.76
CA ARG A 230 4.46 12.83 12.67
C ARG A 230 5.21 12.54 11.36
N VAL A 231 4.61 11.70 10.52
CA VAL A 231 5.08 11.44 9.15
C VAL A 231 4.14 12.12 8.17
N ILE A 232 4.68 12.80 7.15
CA ILE A 232 3.86 13.47 6.15
C ILE A 232 3.43 12.44 5.09
N HIS A 233 2.12 12.30 4.90
CA HIS A 233 1.54 11.46 3.86
C HIS A 233 1.13 12.28 2.65
N ARG A 234 1.32 11.68 1.48
CA ARG A 234 0.86 12.21 0.19
C ARG A 234 0.10 11.12 -0.54
N TYR A 235 -1.14 11.42 -0.92
CA TYR A 235 -2.02 10.46 -1.59
C TYR A 235 -2.22 10.81 -3.07
N ALA A 236 -1.97 9.85 -3.94
CA ALA A 236 -2.34 9.93 -5.34
C ALA A 236 -3.64 9.13 -5.59
N GLN A 237 -4.53 9.69 -6.40
CA GLN A 237 -5.76 9.00 -6.80
C GLN A 237 -5.51 8.10 -8.01
N THR A 238 -6.00 6.87 -8.01
CA THR A 238 -5.94 5.98 -9.18
C THR A 238 -7.01 6.30 -10.22
N GLU A 239 -6.91 5.65 -11.39
CA GLU A 239 -7.92 5.69 -12.45
C GLU A 239 -9.31 5.23 -11.99
N SER A 240 -9.39 4.40 -10.95
CA SER A 240 -10.65 3.93 -10.35
C SER A 240 -11.09 4.71 -9.11
N GLY A 241 -10.30 5.69 -8.66
CA GLY A 241 -10.69 6.62 -7.59
C GLY A 241 -10.14 6.33 -6.20
N ARG A 242 -9.52 5.16 -5.98
CA ARG A 242 -8.82 4.85 -4.71
C ARG A 242 -7.64 5.79 -4.48
N LEU A 243 -7.38 6.09 -3.22
CA LEU A 243 -6.22 6.86 -2.78
C LEU A 243 -5.10 5.92 -2.35
N TYR A 244 -3.90 6.13 -2.90
CA TYR A 244 -2.69 5.41 -2.51
C TYR A 244 -1.66 6.41 -2.02
N ALA A 245 -1.18 6.17 -0.80
CA ALA A 245 -0.04 6.89 -0.29
C ALA A 245 1.22 6.43 -1.04
N HIS A 246 2.08 7.38 -1.41
CA HIS A 246 3.36 7.11 -2.05
C HIS A 246 4.53 7.47 -1.13
N ASN A 247 5.74 7.03 -1.52
CA ASN A 247 6.92 7.01 -0.65
C ASN A 247 6.69 6.16 0.60
N VAL A 248 7.56 6.26 1.60
CA VAL A 248 7.38 5.58 2.88
C VAL A 248 6.12 6.11 3.56
N ASN A 249 5.18 5.23 3.90
CA ASN A 249 3.89 5.62 4.46
C ASN A 249 3.28 4.51 5.31
N LEU A 250 2.39 4.90 6.22
CA LEU A 250 1.69 3.96 7.10
C LEU A 250 0.53 3.20 6.43
N GLN A 251 0.00 3.65 5.28
CA GLN A 251 -1.08 2.93 4.59
C GLN A 251 -0.61 1.53 4.14
N ASN A 252 0.62 1.46 3.63
CA ASN A 252 1.25 0.26 3.10
C ASN A 252 2.31 -0.36 4.02
N ALA A 253 2.57 0.23 5.20
CA ALA A 253 3.48 -0.32 6.20
C ALA A 253 3.05 -1.74 6.64
N TYR A 254 4.02 -2.56 7.04
CA TYR A 254 3.75 -3.87 7.63
C TYR A 254 2.84 -3.67 8.82
N ARG A 255 1.88 -4.59 9.00
CA ARG A 255 0.87 -4.48 10.04
C ARG A 255 1.47 -4.20 11.43
N PRO A 256 2.54 -4.87 11.89
CA PRO A 256 3.13 -4.56 13.19
C PRO A 256 3.69 -3.15 13.29
N VAL A 257 4.31 -2.65 12.22
CA VAL A 257 4.87 -1.29 12.17
C VAL A 257 3.75 -0.25 12.18
N ARG A 258 2.68 -0.49 11.40
CA ARG A 258 1.50 0.38 11.42
C ARG A 258 0.85 0.38 12.80
N GLN A 259 0.66 -0.79 13.42
CA GLN A 259 0.05 -0.89 14.74
C GLN A 259 0.92 -0.21 15.81
N ALA A 260 2.25 -0.32 15.72
CA ALA A 260 3.17 0.33 16.65
C ALA A 260 3.15 1.85 16.45
N ALA A 261 3.18 2.32 15.21
CA ALA A 261 3.10 3.74 14.88
C ALA A 261 1.76 4.36 15.29
N LEU A 262 0.65 3.63 15.20
CA LEU A 262 -0.70 4.14 15.50
C LEU A 262 -1.25 3.61 16.84
N HIS A 263 -0.36 3.16 17.72
CA HIS A 263 -0.74 2.55 18.98
C HIS A 263 -1.63 3.48 19.82
N GLY A 264 -2.77 2.97 20.28
CA GLY A 264 -3.77 3.69 21.06
C GLY A 264 -4.88 4.35 20.23
N LEU A 265 -4.75 4.42 18.90
CA LEU A 265 -5.78 4.91 17.99
C LEU A 265 -6.80 3.81 17.64
N TYR A 266 -7.81 4.13 16.81
CA TYR A 266 -8.92 3.24 16.51
C TYR A 266 -9.07 3.01 15.01
N ASP A 267 -9.13 1.74 14.58
CA ASP A 267 -9.37 1.37 13.19
C ASP A 267 -10.87 1.13 12.93
N TYR A 268 -11.39 1.79 11.90
CA TYR A 268 -12.74 1.61 11.38
C TYR A 268 -12.67 1.00 9.98
N ASP A 269 -13.51 0.02 9.69
CA ASP A 269 -13.55 -0.68 8.40
C ASP A 269 -14.99 -0.84 7.90
N ILE A 270 -15.17 -0.80 6.57
CA ILE A 270 -16.45 -1.10 5.93
C ILE A 270 -16.59 -2.62 5.83
N GLU A 271 -17.57 -3.17 6.53
CA GLU A 271 -17.74 -4.61 6.64
C GLU A 271 -18.01 -5.30 5.30
N ASN A 272 -17.08 -6.17 4.88
CA ASN A 272 -17.16 -6.93 3.62
C ASN A 272 -17.52 -6.04 2.43
N CYS A 273 -16.91 -4.84 2.37
CA CYS A 273 -17.24 -3.77 1.44
C CYS A 273 -17.57 -4.28 0.02
N HIS A 274 -16.68 -5.06 -0.59
CA HIS A 274 -16.89 -5.54 -1.97
C HIS A 274 -18.05 -6.52 -2.13
N TYR A 275 -18.30 -7.40 -1.16
CA TYR A 275 -19.45 -8.30 -1.22
C TYR A 275 -20.77 -7.52 -1.10
N SER A 276 -20.82 -6.57 -0.17
CA SER A 276 -21.99 -5.71 0.05
C SER A 276 -22.31 -4.83 -1.16
N ILE A 277 -21.27 -4.25 -1.79
CA ILE A 277 -21.44 -3.45 -3.00
C ILE A 277 -21.87 -4.34 -4.18
N LEU A 278 -21.23 -5.50 -4.37
CA LEU A 278 -21.53 -6.41 -5.47
C LEU A 278 -22.98 -6.91 -5.43
N ASP A 279 -23.45 -7.35 -4.26
CA ASP A 279 -24.83 -7.82 -4.06
C ASP A 279 -25.86 -6.74 -4.40
N GLN A 280 -25.70 -5.53 -3.85
CA GLN A 280 -26.60 -4.41 -4.11
C GLN A 280 -26.51 -3.91 -5.55
N MET A 281 -25.32 -3.93 -6.15
CA MET A 281 -25.14 -3.53 -7.55
C MET A 281 -25.80 -4.54 -8.49
N ALA A 282 -25.62 -5.84 -8.25
CA ALA A 282 -26.29 -6.89 -9.01
C ALA A 282 -27.82 -6.78 -8.90
N MET A 283 -28.33 -6.51 -7.70
CA MET A 283 -29.76 -6.30 -7.47
C MET A 283 -30.31 -5.12 -8.28
N LYS A 284 -29.57 -4.00 -8.35
CA LYS A 284 -29.93 -2.83 -9.21
C LYS A 284 -29.97 -3.18 -10.69
N HIS A 285 -29.25 -4.21 -11.12
CA HIS A 285 -29.26 -4.77 -12.47
C HIS A 285 -30.18 -6.00 -12.62
N GLY A 286 -31.09 -6.23 -11.67
CA GLY A 286 -32.10 -7.29 -11.75
C GLY A 286 -31.60 -8.70 -11.43
N HIS A 287 -30.41 -8.84 -10.83
CA HIS A 287 -29.83 -10.13 -10.47
C HIS A 287 -29.74 -10.32 -8.94
N GLU A 288 -30.39 -11.36 -8.42
CA GLU A 288 -30.33 -11.72 -6.99
C GLU A 288 -29.17 -12.68 -6.70
N CYS A 289 -28.25 -12.29 -5.82
CA CYS A 289 -27.10 -13.12 -5.41
C CYS A 289 -27.42 -13.92 -4.13
N LYS A 290 -28.08 -15.07 -4.26
CA LYS A 290 -28.56 -15.86 -3.11
C LYS A 290 -27.44 -16.35 -2.18
N ALA A 291 -26.36 -16.88 -2.73
CA ALA A 291 -25.21 -17.39 -1.96
C ALA A 291 -24.43 -16.24 -1.30
N ILE A 292 -24.26 -15.11 -2.00
CA ILE A 292 -23.60 -13.92 -1.43
C ILE A 292 -24.43 -13.37 -0.25
N LYS A 293 -25.74 -13.19 -0.43
CA LYS A 293 -26.66 -12.73 0.61
C LYS A 293 -26.69 -13.66 1.82
N HIS A 294 -26.68 -14.97 1.58
CA HIS A 294 -26.54 -15.96 2.65
C HIS A 294 -25.21 -15.81 3.40
N TYR A 295 -24.09 -15.63 2.69
CA TYR A 295 -22.79 -15.43 3.32
C TYR A 295 -22.71 -14.14 4.14
N LEU A 296 -23.23 -13.02 3.61
CA LEU A 296 -23.27 -11.72 4.30
C LEU A 296 -24.09 -11.79 5.60
N THR A 297 -25.14 -12.61 5.63
CA THR A 297 -26.00 -12.81 6.80
C THR A 297 -25.38 -13.78 7.82
N ASN A 298 -24.69 -14.83 7.36
CA ASN A 298 -24.20 -15.93 8.19
C ASN A 298 -22.66 -16.01 8.28
N ARG A 299 -21.98 -14.86 8.32
CA ARG A 299 -20.50 -14.74 8.23
C ARG A 299 -19.74 -15.63 9.20
N ALA A 300 -20.01 -15.49 10.51
CA ALA A 300 -19.28 -16.21 11.54
C ALA A 300 -19.58 -17.72 11.54
N PRO A 301 -20.85 -18.16 11.45
CA PRO A 301 -21.18 -19.58 11.30
C PRO A 301 -20.56 -20.23 10.06
N VAL A 302 -20.61 -19.56 8.90
CA VAL A 302 -20.01 -20.10 7.66
C VAL A 302 -18.49 -20.24 7.82
N ARG A 303 -17.80 -19.24 8.38
CA ARG A 303 -16.36 -19.32 8.61
C ARG A 303 -15.99 -20.43 9.59
N ARG A 304 -16.77 -20.60 10.65
CA ARG A 304 -16.57 -21.67 11.65
C ARG A 304 -16.78 -23.04 11.03
N SER A 305 -17.89 -23.25 10.32
CA SER A 305 -18.20 -24.52 9.66
C SER A 305 -17.11 -24.95 8.66
N LEU A 306 -16.62 -24.01 7.84
CA LEU A 306 -15.53 -24.29 6.91
C LEU A 306 -14.20 -24.55 7.66
N SER A 307 -13.94 -23.81 8.73
CA SER A 307 -12.74 -23.99 9.56
C SER A 307 -12.70 -25.38 10.19
N GLU A 308 -13.80 -25.82 10.80
CA GLU A 308 -13.95 -27.14 11.40
C GLU A 308 -13.86 -28.26 10.35
N LYS A 309 -14.57 -28.12 9.23
CA LYS A 309 -14.60 -29.14 8.17
C LYS A 309 -13.24 -29.41 7.54
N PHE A 310 -12.44 -28.35 7.35
CA PHE A 310 -11.14 -28.46 6.68
C PHE A 310 -9.95 -28.47 7.65
N GLY A 311 -10.19 -28.40 8.96
CA GLY A 311 -9.12 -28.37 9.96
C GLY A 311 -8.17 -27.16 9.83
N ILE A 312 -8.68 -26.03 9.34
CA ILE A 312 -7.89 -24.81 9.07
C ILE A 312 -8.32 -23.67 9.98
N LYS A 313 -7.46 -22.65 10.14
CA LYS A 313 -7.79 -21.49 11.01
C LYS A 313 -8.90 -20.64 10.38
N PRO A 314 -9.82 -20.03 11.16
CA PRO A 314 -10.86 -19.13 10.63
C PRO A 314 -10.30 -17.96 9.80
N LYS A 315 -9.07 -17.51 10.12
CA LYS A 315 -8.34 -16.49 9.35
C LYS A 315 -8.02 -16.95 7.92
N GLN A 316 -7.62 -18.21 7.73
CA GLN A 316 -7.36 -18.78 6.41
C GLN A 316 -8.66 -18.88 5.59
N VAL A 317 -9.77 -19.27 6.23
CA VAL A 317 -11.10 -19.28 5.57
C VAL A 317 -11.48 -17.88 5.11
N LYS A 318 -11.33 -16.85 5.96
CA LYS A 318 -11.58 -15.45 5.60
C LYS A 318 -10.73 -15.03 4.39
N GLN A 319 -9.44 -15.37 4.38
CA GLN A 319 -8.54 -15.08 3.27
C GLN A 319 -8.94 -15.79 1.97
N ALA A 320 -9.34 -17.07 2.04
CA ALA A 320 -9.77 -17.84 0.87
C ALA A 320 -11.07 -17.28 0.25
N LEU A 321 -12.05 -16.88 1.09
CA LEU A 321 -13.28 -16.24 0.62
C LEU A 321 -12.99 -14.88 -0.03
N LEU A 322 -12.13 -14.05 0.57
CA LEU A 322 -11.69 -12.79 -0.04
C LEU A 322 -10.95 -13.01 -1.37
N ALA A 323 -10.16 -14.07 -1.50
CA ALA A 323 -9.49 -14.38 -2.76
C ALA A 323 -10.48 -14.64 -3.90
N LEU A 324 -11.65 -15.24 -3.59
CA LEU A 324 -12.68 -15.58 -4.57
C LEU A 324 -13.30 -14.33 -5.22
N ILE A 325 -13.63 -13.29 -4.45
CA ILE A 325 -14.19 -12.04 -5.01
C ILE A 325 -13.19 -11.33 -5.94
N TYR A 326 -11.90 -11.50 -5.68
CA TYR A 326 -10.83 -10.99 -6.55
C TYR A 326 -10.53 -11.91 -7.76
N GLY A 327 -11.31 -12.97 -7.94
CA GLY A 327 -11.24 -13.85 -9.10
C GLY A 327 -10.12 -14.89 -9.02
N ALA A 328 -9.81 -15.37 -7.80
CA ALA A 328 -8.95 -16.55 -7.66
C ALA A 328 -9.56 -17.74 -8.42
N SER A 329 -8.83 -18.22 -9.42
CA SER A 329 -9.22 -19.36 -10.24
C SER A 329 -8.72 -20.66 -9.62
N PHE A 330 -9.47 -21.74 -9.88
CA PHE A 330 -9.02 -23.10 -9.61
C PHE A 330 -7.59 -23.30 -10.14
N SER A 331 -6.72 -23.85 -9.29
CA SER A 331 -5.36 -24.18 -9.70
C SER A 331 -4.74 -25.24 -8.79
N ASP A 332 -4.02 -26.13 -9.44
CA ASP A 332 -3.13 -27.15 -8.90
C ASP A 332 -1.73 -26.61 -8.53
N ARG A 333 -1.41 -25.36 -8.91
CA ARG A 333 -0.09 -24.77 -8.70
C ARG A 333 0.06 -24.29 -7.26
N PRO A 334 1.10 -24.73 -6.53
CA PRO A 334 1.34 -24.29 -5.14
C PRO A 334 1.49 -22.77 -4.98
N SER A 335 1.95 -22.07 -6.02
CA SER A 335 2.15 -20.62 -6.02
C SER A 335 0.86 -19.80 -6.16
N HIS A 336 -0.27 -20.43 -6.47
CA HIS A 336 -1.55 -19.74 -6.64
C HIS A 336 -2.23 -19.45 -5.29
N ALA A 337 -3.16 -18.50 -5.30
CA ALA A 337 -3.69 -17.87 -4.09
C ALA A 337 -4.23 -18.87 -3.05
N LEU A 338 -5.14 -19.78 -3.42
CA LEU A 338 -5.74 -20.72 -2.47
C LEU A 338 -4.74 -21.76 -1.93
N PRO A 339 -3.95 -22.47 -2.77
CA PRO A 339 -2.91 -23.36 -2.28
C PRO A 339 -1.94 -22.69 -1.30
N LYS A 340 -1.54 -21.45 -1.58
CA LYS A 340 -0.68 -20.64 -0.70
C LYS A 340 -1.35 -20.27 0.62
N ILE A 341 -2.64 -19.90 0.60
CA ILE A 341 -3.42 -19.57 1.82
C ILE A 341 -3.62 -20.80 2.71
N LEU A 342 -3.94 -21.93 2.10
CA LEU A 342 -4.28 -23.16 2.79
C LEU A 342 -3.06 -24.03 3.12
N GLY A 343 -1.90 -23.71 2.55
CA GLY A 343 -0.65 -24.46 2.72
C GLY A 343 -0.65 -25.83 2.05
N SER A 344 -1.67 -26.16 1.25
CA SER A 344 -1.83 -27.47 0.61
C SER A 344 -2.68 -27.37 -0.65
N VAL A 345 -2.16 -27.94 -1.74
CA VAL A 345 -2.90 -28.06 -3.02
C VAL A 345 -4.11 -28.97 -2.84
N HIS A 346 -3.97 -30.08 -2.11
CA HIS A 346 -5.06 -31.02 -1.85
C HIS A 346 -6.21 -30.34 -1.07
N LEU A 347 -5.88 -29.60 -0.01
CA LEU A 347 -6.89 -28.83 0.73
C LEU A 347 -7.54 -27.77 -0.15
N ALA A 348 -6.78 -27.09 -1.01
CA ALA A 348 -7.33 -26.12 -1.95
C ALA A 348 -8.32 -26.75 -2.92
N MET A 349 -8.00 -27.92 -3.49
CA MET A 349 -8.93 -28.65 -4.37
C MET A 349 -10.22 -29.03 -3.62
N ALA A 350 -10.12 -29.59 -2.42
CA ALA A 350 -11.29 -29.92 -1.60
C ALA A 350 -12.12 -28.67 -1.22
N PHE A 351 -11.46 -27.54 -0.98
CA PHE A 351 -12.12 -26.26 -0.68
C PHE A 351 -12.85 -25.70 -1.90
N TYR A 352 -12.25 -25.78 -3.09
CA TYR A 352 -12.90 -25.40 -4.35
C TYR A 352 -14.12 -26.26 -4.66
N GLU A 353 -14.09 -27.54 -4.30
CA GLU A 353 -15.18 -28.49 -4.50
C GLU A 353 -16.32 -28.31 -3.48
N HIS A 354 -16.11 -27.53 -2.42
CA HIS A 354 -17.13 -27.31 -1.40
C HIS A 354 -18.38 -26.62 -1.98
N PRO A 355 -19.60 -27.12 -1.74
CA PRO A 355 -20.83 -26.56 -2.31
C PRO A 355 -21.01 -25.06 -2.06
N LEU A 356 -20.72 -24.58 -0.84
CA LEU A 356 -20.79 -23.15 -0.52
C LEU A 356 -19.81 -22.31 -1.36
N PHE A 357 -18.60 -22.81 -1.59
CA PHE A 357 -17.57 -22.08 -2.32
C PHE A 357 -17.91 -22.03 -3.82
N LYS A 358 -18.39 -23.15 -4.38
CA LYS A 358 -18.90 -23.22 -5.76
C LYS A 358 -20.10 -22.30 -5.97
N ALA A 359 -21.07 -22.31 -5.06
CA ALA A 359 -22.24 -21.45 -5.13
C ALA A 359 -21.85 -19.97 -5.08
N LEU A 360 -20.94 -19.57 -4.19
CA LEU A 360 -20.41 -18.20 -4.14
C LEU A 360 -19.68 -17.82 -5.44
N GLY A 361 -18.85 -18.71 -5.99
CA GLY A 361 -18.13 -18.45 -7.23
C GLY A 361 -19.07 -18.30 -8.43
N ALA A 362 -20.12 -19.11 -8.50
CA ALA A 362 -21.16 -19.02 -9.51
C ALA A 362 -21.94 -17.71 -9.41
N ASP A 363 -22.38 -17.32 -8.20
CA ASP A 363 -23.05 -16.05 -7.95
C ASP A 363 -22.18 -14.86 -8.35
N ILE A 364 -20.90 -14.84 -7.96
CA ILE A 364 -19.98 -13.74 -8.32
C ILE A 364 -19.84 -13.63 -9.84
N LYS A 365 -19.75 -14.77 -10.55
CA LYS A 365 -19.66 -14.78 -12.01
C LYS A 365 -20.96 -14.25 -12.64
N ALA A 366 -22.11 -14.73 -12.19
CA ALA A 366 -23.42 -14.31 -12.70
C ALA A 366 -23.70 -12.83 -12.41
N ALA A 367 -23.42 -12.37 -11.19
CA ALA A 367 -23.49 -10.96 -10.81
C ALA A 367 -22.60 -10.10 -11.71
N ARG A 368 -21.37 -10.54 -11.98
CA ARG A 368 -20.46 -9.80 -12.85
C ARG A 368 -20.98 -9.66 -14.27
N SER A 369 -21.49 -10.73 -14.85
CA SER A 369 -22.12 -10.69 -16.19
C SER A 369 -23.31 -9.72 -16.19
N ALA A 370 -24.26 -9.89 -15.27
CA ALA A 370 -25.46 -9.05 -15.19
C ALA A 370 -25.12 -7.55 -15.02
N ILE A 371 -24.17 -7.22 -14.16
CA ILE A 371 -23.75 -5.84 -13.94
C ILE A 371 -23.10 -5.27 -15.21
N LEU A 372 -22.15 -5.98 -15.82
CA LEU A 372 -21.41 -5.47 -16.98
C LEU A 372 -22.30 -5.34 -18.22
N GLU A 373 -23.23 -6.27 -18.44
CA GLU A 373 -24.24 -6.19 -19.52
C GLU A 373 -25.22 -5.05 -19.29
N GLY A 374 -25.60 -4.79 -18.04
CA GLY A 374 -26.49 -3.71 -17.66
C GLY A 374 -25.82 -2.33 -17.54
N GLN A 375 -24.49 -2.22 -17.67
CA GLN A 375 -23.81 -0.93 -17.58
C GLN A 375 -24.06 -0.06 -18.81
N THR A 376 -24.21 1.25 -18.60
CA THR A 376 -24.22 2.21 -19.70
C THR A 376 -22.84 2.32 -20.34
N VAL A 377 -22.76 2.00 -21.64
CA VAL A 377 -21.55 2.16 -22.45
C VAL A 377 -21.59 3.50 -23.17
N TYR A 378 -20.61 4.35 -22.89
CA TYR A 378 -20.49 5.66 -23.51
C TYR A 378 -19.70 5.61 -24.82
N ARG A 379 -19.78 6.68 -25.62
CA ARG A 379 -19.04 6.83 -26.88
C ARG A 379 -17.55 6.50 -26.68
N GLY A 380 -17.04 5.62 -27.53
CA GLY A 380 -15.67 5.11 -27.44
C GLY A 380 -15.51 3.81 -26.63
N GLY A 381 -16.61 3.16 -26.25
CA GLY A 381 -16.57 1.85 -25.58
C GLY A 381 -16.04 1.95 -24.14
N VAL A 382 -16.55 2.91 -23.39
CA VAL A 382 -16.08 3.28 -22.05
C VAL A 382 -17.21 3.11 -21.05
N ILE A 383 -16.92 2.54 -19.89
CA ILE A 383 -17.80 2.56 -18.72
C ILE A 383 -17.32 3.60 -17.72
N LYS A 384 -18.24 4.13 -16.92
CA LYS A 384 -17.91 5.03 -15.82
C LYS A 384 -18.27 4.40 -14.49
N ASN A 385 -17.42 4.56 -13.48
CA ASN A 385 -17.79 4.22 -12.12
C ASN A 385 -18.62 5.33 -11.46
N LEU A 386 -19.11 5.08 -10.24
CA LEU A 386 -19.98 6.02 -9.51
C LEU A 386 -19.34 7.41 -9.32
N ARG A 387 -18.01 7.47 -9.23
CA ARG A 387 -17.23 8.72 -9.11
C ARG A 387 -17.09 9.48 -10.44
N GLY A 388 -17.65 8.96 -11.52
CA GLY A 388 -17.57 9.53 -12.87
C GLY A 388 -16.23 9.27 -13.57
N LEU A 389 -15.38 8.40 -13.02
CA LEU A 389 -14.10 8.03 -13.63
C LEU A 389 -14.34 7.00 -14.73
N SER A 390 -13.58 7.12 -15.82
CA SER A 390 -13.77 6.34 -17.05
C SER A 390 -12.77 5.20 -17.18
N MET A 391 -13.22 4.03 -17.65
CA MET A 391 -12.37 2.92 -18.07
C MET A 391 -12.83 2.36 -19.41
N ARG A 392 -11.88 2.09 -20.33
CA ARG A 392 -12.18 1.44 -21.61
C ARG A 392 -12.53 -0.03 -21.39
N ILE A 393 -13.53 -0.53 -22.11
CA ILE A 393 -13.88 -1.96 -22.09
C ILE A 393 -12.81 -2.75 -22.83
N LYS A 394 -12.46 -2.31 -24.04
CA LYS A 394 -11.43 -2.97 -24.86
C LYS A 394 -10.08 -2.88 -24.18
N GLY A 395 -9.42 -4.02 -24.03
CA GLY A 395 -8.10 -4.15 -23.41
C GLY A 395 -8.12 -4.44 -21.91
N HIS A 396 -9.31 -4.58 -21.32
CA HIS A 396 -9.48 -4.92 -19.91
C HIS A 396 -10.30 -6.19 -19.73
N ALA A 397 -9.87 -7.03 -18.78
CA ALA A 397 -10.64 -8.22 -18.39
C ALA A 397 -11.87 -7.82 -17.55
N GLU A 398 -12.93 -8.62 -17.56
CA GLU A 398 -14.15 -8.37 -16.77
C GLU A 398 -13.86 -8.09 -15.29
N ARG A 399 -12.89 -8.78 -14.70
CA ARG A 399 -12.45 -8.56 -13.31
C ARG A 399 -11.91 -7.16 -13.06
N GLN A 400 -11.23 -6.57 -14.04
CA GLN A 400 -10.69 -5.21 -13.95
C GLN A 400 -11.80 -4.18 -14.10
N LEU A 401 -12.74 -4.42 -15.01
CA LEU A 401 -13.95 -3.58 -15.17
C LEU A 401 -14.80 -3.60 -13.91
N MET A 402 -15.01 -4.79 -13.31
CA MET A 402 -15.72 -4.91 -12.05
C MET A 402 -15.00 -4.18 -10.92
N ALA A 403 -13.69 -4.38 -10.78
CA ALA A 403 -12.90 -3.67 -9.77
C ALA A 403 -13.01 -2.14 -9.94
N HIS A 404 -13.03 -1.63 -11.17
CA HIS A 404 -13.22 -0.20 -11.44
C HIS A 404 -14.55 0.35 -10.90
N LEU A 405 -15.64 -0.39 -11.08
CA LEU A 405 -16.97 -0.03 -10.58
C LEU A 405 -17.02 -0.05 -9.06
N LEU A 406 -16.59 -1.17 -8.43
CA LEU A 406 -16.60 -1.34 -6.97
C LEU A 406 -15.75 -0.28 -6.26
N GLN A 407 -14.55 0.00 -6.78
CA GLN A 407 -13.62 0.99 -6.21
C GLN A 407 -14.15 2.42 -6.29
N GLY A 408 -15.01 2.73 -7.26
CA GLY A 408 -15.68 4.02 -7.35
C GLY A 408 -16.59 4.26 -6.15
N VAL A 409 -17.39 3.25 -5.79
CA VAL A 409 -18.28 3.27 -4.62
C VAL A 409 -17.48 3.37 -3.33
N GLU A 410 -16.49 2.49 -3.16
CA GLU A 410 -15.62 2.42 -1.98
C GLU A 410 -14.91 3.76 -1.71
N SER A 411 -14.37 4.38 -2.76
CA SER A 411 -13.76 5.71 -2.65
C SER A 411 -14.78 6.76 -2.20
N MET A 412 -16.01 6.73 -2.70
CA MET A 412 -17.07 7.69 -2.32
C MET A 412 -17.56 7.49 -0.90
N ALA A 413 -17.64 6.23 -0.44
CA ALA A 413 -17.95 5.92 0.94
C ALA A 413 -16.88 6.48 1.90
N LEU A 414 -15.60 6.27 1.58
CA LEU A 414 -14.49 6.78 2.40
C LEU A 414 -14.47 8.32 2.45
N GLU A 415 -14.76 8.99 1.33
CA GLU A 415 -14.87 10.45 1.29
C GLU A 415 -16.04 10.97 2.14
N ALA A 416 -17.19 10.28 2.15
CA ALA A 416 -18.33 10.65 2.99
C ALA A 416 -17.98 10.61 4.49
N ALA A 417 -17.32 9.53 4.93
CA ALA A 417 -16.84 9.40 6.31
C ALA A 417 -15.85 10.51 6.69
N HIS A 418 -14.92 10.81 5.78
CA HIS A 418 -13.93 11.88 5.97
C HIS A 418 -14.57 13.27 6.08
N GLU A 419 -15.58 13.59 5.26
CA GLU A 419 -16.24 14.90 5.31
C GLU A 419 -16.93 15.16 6.66
N LEU A 420 -17.50 14.14 7.29
CA LEU A 420 -18.07 14.23 8.63
C LEU A 420 -16.99 14.47 9.69
N TYR A 421 -15.93 13.64 9.67
CA TYR A 421 -14.95 13.54 10.77
C TYR A 421 -13.51 13.90 10.38
N SER A 422 -13.32 14.88 9.50
CA SER A 422 -12.00 15.26 8.93
C SER A 422 -10.91 15.55 9.95
N ASN A 423 -11.29 16.06 11.14
CA ASN A 423 -10.34 16.43 12.19
C ASN A 423 -9.99 15.25 13.12
N GLN A 424 -10.74 14.16 13.03
CA GLN A 424 -10.55 12.97 13.87
C GLN A 424 -9.93 11.81 13.08
N ILE A 425 -10.15 11.76 11.76
CA ILE A 425 -9.57 10.76 10.87
C ILE A 425 -8.15 11.17 10.47
N VAL A 426 -7.17 10.35 10.84
CA VAL A 426 -5.73 10.67 10.68
C VAL A 426 -5.05 9.84 9.61
N LEU A 427 -5.61 8.69 9.23
CA LEU A 427 -5.07 7.85 8.17
C LEU A 427 -6.19 7.28 7.30
N LEU A 428 -6.10 7.51 5.99
CA LEU A 428 -6.99 6.90 5.01
C LEU A 428 -6.40 5.56 4.51
N GLN A 429 -7.22 4.52 4.52
CA GLN A 429 -6.94 3.20 3.94
C GLN A 429 -7.90 2.94 2.78
N HIS A 430 -8.03 1.71 2.28
CA HIS A 430 -8.88 1.44 1.10
C HIS A 430 -10.37 1.49 1.45
N ASP A 431 -10.81 0.52 2.24
CA ASP A 431 -12.17 0.32 2.75
C ASP A 431 -12.32 0.75 4.21
N GLY A 432 -11.30 1.38 4.78
CA GLY A 432 -11.28 1.80 6.18
C GLY A 432 -10.43 3.04 6.43
N PHE A 433 -10.37 3.44 7.69
CA PHE A 433 -9.62 4.59 8.16
C PHE A 433 -9.26 4.45 9.64
N THR A 434 -8.19 5.14 10.06
CA THR A 434 -7.79 5.24 11.46
C THR A 434 -8.23 6.59 12.02
N ALA A 435 -8.82 6.58 13.21
CA ALA A 435 -9.28 7.76 13.91
C ALA A 435 -8.71 7.89 15.32
N THR A 436 -8.76 9.10 15.86
CA THR A 436 -8.30 9.45 17.21
C THR A 436 -9.30 9.12 18.32
N SER A 437 -10.54 8.78 17.98
CA SER A 437 -11.62 8.54 18.94
C SER A 437 -12.37 7.24 18.59
N ALA A 438 -12.79 6.51 19.61
CA ALA A 438 -13.69 5.36 19.50
C ALA A 438 -15.17 5.75 19.34
N HIS A 439 -15.49 7.03 19.53
CA HIS A 439 -16.86 7.53 19.65
C HIS A 439 -17.36 8.23 18.39
N LEU A 440 -16.85 7.84 17.21
CA LEU A 440 -17.46 8.28 15.96
C LEU A 440 -18.88 7.71 15.86
N ASP A 441 -19.83 8.54 15.42
CA ASP A 441 -21.20 8.08 15.20
C ASP A 441 -21.25 7.21 13.94
N ILE A 442 -21.18 5.90 14.15
CA ILE A 442 -21.21 4.90 13.08
C ILE A 442 -22.46 5.07 12.23
N LYS A 443 -23.63 5.32 12.85
CA LYS A 443 -24.88 5.46 12.11
C LYS A 443 -24.85 6.70 11.22
N ALA A 444 -24.37 7.83 11.73
CA ALA A 444 -24.21 9.03 10.90
C ALA A 444 -23.25 8.80 9.71
N ILE A 445 -22.20 8.00 9.90
CA ILE A 445 -21.29 7.60 8.82
C ILE A 445 -22.03 6.73 7.79
N GLU A 446 -22.73 5.69 8.24
CA GLU A 446 -23.50 4.80 7.36
C GLU A 446 -24.57 5.56 6.56
N ASP A 447 -25.30 6.47 7.22
CA ASP A 447 -26.31 7.32 6.60
C ASP A 447 -25.68 8.26 5.55
N ALA A 448 -24.54 8.89 5.86
CA ALA A 448 -23.84 9.74 4.90
C ALA A 448 -23.27 8.95 3.71
N ILE A 449 -22.81 7.72 3.94
CA ILE A 449 -22.39 6.80 2.87
C ILE A 449 -23.59 6.45 1.99
N GLU A 450 -24.74 6.10 2.56
CA GLU A 450 -25.95 5.78 1.80
C GLU A 450 -26.41 6.98 0.98
N VAL A 451 -26.46 8.18 1.56
CA VAL A 451 -26.84 9.41 0.84
C VAL A 451 -25.90 9.69 -0.33
N LYS A 452 -24.58 9.57 -0.12
CA LYS A 452 -23.59 9.94 -1.15
C LYS A 452 -23.43 8.87 -2.22
N THR A 453 -23.59 7.59 -1.87
CA THR A 453 -23.31 6.47 -2.78
C THR A 453 -24.55 5.76 -3.32
N GLY A 454 -25.68 5.87 -2.62
CA GLY A 454 -26.88 5.05 -2.84
C GLY A 454 -26.68 3.58 -2.49
N TYR A 455 -25.68 3.23 -1.67
CA TYR A 455 -25.42 1.88 -1.17
C TYR A 455 -25.45 1.85 0.35
N ARG A 456 -26.10 0.83 0.92
CA ARG A 456 -26.15 0.59 2.36
C ARG A 456 -24.92 -0.20 2.77
N LEU A 457 -23.92 0.48 3.31
CA LEU A 457 -22.67 -0.14 3.74
C LEU A 457 -22.56 -0.05 5.26
N LYS A 458 -22.26 -1.18 5.91
CA LYS A 458 -22.06 -1.21 7.35
C LYS A 458 -20.64 -0.85 7.71
N VAL A 459 -20.47 -0.04 8.74
CA VAL A 459 -19.18 0.36 9.27
C VAL A 459 -19.02 -0.25 10.66
N ALA A 460 -17.85 -0.82 10.94
CA ALA A 460 -17.54 -1.38 12.24
C ALA A 460 -16.25 -0.75 12.79
N LEU A 461 -16.25 -0.48 14.09
CA LEU A 461 -15.02 -0.30 14.87
C LEU A 461 -14.38 -1.69 15.00
N ASP A 462 -13.22 -1.92 14.38
CA ASP A 462 -12.55 -3.22 14.43
C ASP A 462 -11.95 -3.44 15.83
N SER A 463 -11.07 -2.53 16.26
CA SER A 463 -10.49 -2.53 17.61
C SER A 463 -9.70 -1.24 17.87
N GLN A 464 -9.37 -1.02 19.15
CA GLN A 464 -8.25 -0.14 19.49
C GLN A 464 -6.95 -0.79 19.01
N ILE A 465 -6.11 0.00 18.36
CA ILE A 465 -4.82 -0.45 17.84
C ILE A 465 -3.88 -0.71 19.02
N MET A 466 -3.76 -1.97 19.38
CA MET A 466 -2.80 -2.46 20.36
C MET A 466 -1.75 -3.30 19.64
N VAL A 467 -0.48 -3.15 20.06
CA VAL A 467 0.61 -4.03 19.63
C VAL A 467 0.91 -4.98 20.76
N THR A 468 0.55 -6.23 20.59
CA THR A 468 1.16 -7.34 21.29
C THR A 468 2.45 -7.68 20.56
N LEU A 469 3.58 -7.48 21.25
CA LEU A 469 4.92 -7.65 20.64
C LEU A 469 5.13 -9.09 20.16
N ASP A 470 4.47 -10.08 20.75
CA ASP A 470 4.59 -11.48 20.32
C ASP A 470 3.76 -11.79 19.06
N ASP A 471 2.55 -11.24 18.94
CA ASP A 471 1.71 -11.44 17.74
C ASP A 471 2.27 -10.73 16.50
N ALA A 472 3.03 -9.65 16.71
CA ALA A 472 3.71 -8.89 15.66
C ALA A 472 4.53 -9.77 14.70
N PHE A 473 5.01 -10.92 15.17
CA PHE A 473 5.90 -11.80 14.41
C PHE A 473 5.19 -13.00 13.77
N THR A 474 3.96 -13.29 14.18
CA THR A 474 3.17 -14.43 13.66
C THR A 474 2.58 -14.15 12.26
N ASP A 475 2.49 -12.88 11.88
CA ASP A 475 2.02 -12.42 10.56
C ASP A 475 3.13 -12.49 9.50
N HIS A 476 3.66 -13.69 9.25
CA HIS A 476 4.63 -13.89 8.16
C HIS A 476 3.96 -13.64 6.79
N PRO A 477 4.51 -12.74 5.94
CA PRO A 477 3.95 -12.42 4.63
C PRO A 477 4.06 -13.55 3.59
N ALA A 478 4.58 -14.73 3.94
CA ALA A 478 4.49 -15.91 3.09
C ALA A 478 3.02 -16.28 2.78
N VAL A 479 2.06 -15.78 3.55
CA VAL A 479 0.60 -15.89 3.29
C VAL A 479 -0.06 -14.52 3.02
N SER A 480 0.72 -13.51 2.63
CA SER A 480 0.15 -12.37 1.91
C SER A 480 -0.27 -12.88 0.54
N ILE A 481 -1.59 -12.96 0.32
CA ILE A 481 -2.14 -13.29 -0.99
C ILE A 481 -1.45 -12.36 -2.00
N PRO A 482 -0.80 -12.89 -3.06
CA PRO A 482 -0.25 -12.09 -4.15
C PRO A 482 -1.30 -11.20 -4.86
N ASN A 483 -2.58 -11.30 -4.48
CA ASN A 483 -3.71 -10.72 -5.19
C ASN A 483 -4.04 -9.28 -4.82
N ARG A 484 -3.39 -8.64 -3.82
CA ARG A 484 -3.53 -7.17 -3.71
C ARG A 484 -2.84 -6.47 -4.89
N ASN A 485 -1.81 -7.07 -5.50
CA ASN A 485 -1.08 -6.49 -6.64
C ASN A 485 -1.64 -6.92 -8.02
N LEU A 486 -2.35 -8.04 -8.14
CA LEU A 486 -2.85 -8.55 -9.44
C LEU A 486 -4.04 -7.77 -10.02
N LEU A 487 -4.72 -6.94 -9.21
CA LEU A 487 -5.69 -5.93 -9.66
C LEU A 487 -5.19 -4.50 -9.48
N GLN A 488 -3.95 -4.31 -9.00
CA GLN A 488 -3.32 -3.01 -9.09
C GLN A 488 -2.90 -2.81 -10.55
N PRO A 489 -3.43 -1.81 -11.26
CA PRO A 489 -2.72 -1.30 -12.42
C PRO A 489 -1.44 -0.68 -11.89
N ASN A 490 -0.36 -1.46 -11.72
CA ASN A 490 0.99 -1.01 -11.41
C ASN A 490 1.02 0.35 -10.70
N ALA A 491 0.40 0.46 -9.51
CA ALA A 491 0.28 1.78 -8.87
C ALA A 491 1.68 2.36 -8.62
N HIS A 492 2.66 1.49 -8.36
CA HIS A 492 4.05 1.87 -8.16
C HIS A 492 4.93 1.86 -9.43
N ALA A 493 4.53 1.19 -10.52
CA ALA A 493 5.25 1.34 -11.80
C ALA A 493 4.83 2.61 -12.56
N GLY A 494 3.65 3.17 -12.24
CA GLY A 494 3.12 4.44 -12.77
C GLY A 494 3.33 5.66 -11.88
N LEU A 495 3.75 5.49 -10.61
CA LEU A 495 4.18 6.61 -9.74
C LEU A 495 5.66 6.97 -9.96
N ALA A 496 6.12 6.85 -11.20
CA ALA A 496 7.22 7.68 -11.65
C ALA A 496 6.72 9.13 -11.56
N GLU A 497 7.26 9.89 -10.63
CA GLU A 497 7.15 11.34 -10.68
C GLU A 497 7.69 11.82 -12.03
N SER A 498 6.83 12.03 -13.01
CA SER A 498 7.23 12.61 -14.29
C SER A 498 6.17 13.59 -14.75
N LEU A 499 6.63 14.84 -14.90
CA LEU A 499 5.94 15.91 -15.61
C LEU A 499 6.99 16.86 -16.15
N VAL A 500 7.15 16.83 -17.47
CA VAL A 500 6.90 17.91 -18.43
C VAL A 500 7.71 17.53 -19.69
N THR A 501 7.00 17.00 -20.68
CA THR A 501 7.12 17.45 -22.08
C THR A 501 5.72 17.70 -22.58
#